data_AF-A0A7W9DQK7-F1
#
_entry.id   AF-A0A7W9DQK7-F1
#
_cell.length_a   1.000
_cell.length_b   1.000
_cell.length_c   1.000
_cell.angle_alpha   90.00
_cell.angle_beta   90.00
_cell.angle_gamma   90.00
#
_symmetry.space_group_name_H-M   'P 1'
#
loop_
_entity.id
_entity.type
_entity.pdbx_description
1 polymer ?
#
loop_
_entity_poly.entity_id
_entity_poly.type
_entity_poly.pdbx_seq_one_letter_code
_entity_poly.pdbx_strand_id
1 'polypeptide(L)'
;MRLLLDENVLKPLRQTLISLILDHEVVHLLDLPGWSGTRDESLYPRAAAKGFEAILTNDGKQMERPREVAAIKASGLHRIEYPHKHAGLAGMAVAIATVVAGLPAALTALEEADGQRLITLRGIDPTPASRLRVINPKTDPPKHWFSSP
;
A
#
# COMPACT_ATOMS: atom_id res chain seq x y z
N MET A 1 -5.55 10.76 -9.88
CA MET A 1 -4.59 11.45 -8.96
C MET A 1 -3.13 11.07 -9.24
N ARG A 2 -2.17 11.88 -8.81
CA ARG A 2 -0.73 11.58 -8.84
C ARG A 2 -0.23 11.04 -7.49
N LEU A 3 0.11 9.75 -7.46
CA LEU A 3 0.53 9.00 -6.27
C LEU A 3 2.04 8.79 -6.24
N LEU A 4 2.69 9.18 -5.14
CA LEU A 4 4.09 8.87 -4.86
C LEU A 4 4.20 7.64 -3.95
N LEU A 5 4.98 6.65 -4.36
CA LEU A 5 5.40 5.53 -3.51
C LEU A 5 6.70 5.93 -2.81
N ASP A 6 6.69 5.94 -1.49
CA ASP A 6 7.83 6.28 -0.64
C ASP A 6 9.03 5.31 -0.86
N GLU A 7 10.21 5.69 -0.41
CA GLU A 7 11.46 4.91 -0.56
C GLU A 7 11.35 3.52 0.08
N ASN A 8 10.61 3.42 1.18
CA ASN A 8 10.39 2.17 1.91
C ASN A 8 9.35 1.24 1.26
N VAL A 9 8.63 1.70 0.22
CA VAL A 9 7.67 0.86 -0.50
C VAL A 9 8.42 -0.13 -1.39
N LEU A 10 7.90 -1.35 -1.49
CA LEU A 10 8.52 -2.40 -2.30
C LEU A 10 8.50 -2.00 -3.78
N LYS A 11 9.66 -1.88 -4.43
CA LYS A 11 9.74 -1.53 -5.86
C LYS A 11 8.83 -2.35 -6.80
N PRO A 12 8.66 -3.67 -6.61
CA PRO A 12 7.72 -4.47 -7.41
C PRO A 12 6.25 -4.00 -7.36
N LEU A 13 5.84 -3.28 -6.30
CA LEU A 13 4.49 -2.72 -6.23
C LEU A 13 4.24 -1.72 -7.33
N ARG A 14 5.22 -0.90 -7.73
CA ARG A 14 5.02 0.09 -8.78
C ARG A 14 4.49 -0.56 -10.07
N GLN A 15 5.15 -1.61 -10.55
CA GLN A 15 4.76 -2.27 -11.78
C GLN A 15 3.37 -2.93 -11.67
N THR A 16 3.07 -3.50 -10.51
CA THR A 16 1.78 -4.10 -10.22
C THR A 16 0.68 -3.04 -10.23
N LEU A 17 0.89 -1.90 -9.58
CA LEU A 17 -0.08 -0.83 -9.43
C LEU A 17 -0.36 -0.10 -10.75
N ILE A 18 0.67 0.19 -11.55
CA ILE A 18 0.48 0.81 -12.88
C ILE A 18 -0.39 -0.07 -13.79
N SER A 19 -0.36 -1.39 -13.59
CA SER A 19 -1.17 -2.33 -14.39
C SER A 19 -2.64 -2.42 -13.91
N LEU A 20 -2.94 -2.00 -12.68
CA LEU A 20 -4.24 -2.18 -12.04
C LEU A 20 -5.00 -0.87 -11.81
N ILE A 21 -4.28 0.24 -11.68
CA ILE A 21 -4.82 1.56 -11.33
C ILE A 21 -4.55 2.49 -12.52
N LEU A 22 -5.42 2.41 -13.53
CA LEU A 22 -5.18 3.02 -14.84
C LEU A 22 -5.41 4.55 -14.87
N ASP A 23 -6.27 5.06 -13.99
CA ASP A 23 -6.66 6.48 -13.94
C ASP A 23 -5.76 7.33 -13.03
N HIS A 24 -4.69 6.72 -12.49
CA HIS A 24 -3.76 7.40 -11.58
C HIS A 24 -2.32 7.27 -12.05
N GLU A 25 -1.55 8.34 -11.91
CA GLU A 25 -0.11 8.29 -12.16
C GLU A 25 0.58 7.76 -10.91
N VAL A 26 1.24 6.59 -11.02
CA VAL A 26 1.97 5.96 -9.91
C VAL A 26 3.48 6.10 -10.15
N VAL A 27 4.14 6.85 -9.28
CA VAL A 27 5.58 7.12 -9.34
C VAL A 27 6.24 6.59 -8.09
N HIS A 28 7.34 5.84 -8.23
CA HIS A 28 8.14 5.46 -7.07
C HIS A 28 9.26 6.46 -6.85
N LEU A 29 9.49 6.85 -5.60
CA LEU A 29 10.54 7.80 -5.22
C LEU A 29 11.92 7.45 -5.80
N LEU A 30 12.28 6.15 -5.82
CA LEU A 30 13.55 5.66 -6.36
C LEU A 30 13.69 5.81 -7.88
N ASP A 31 12.60 6.06 -8.61
CA ASP A 31 12.65 6.34 -10.04
C ASP A 31 12.83 7.84 -10.33
N LEU A 32 12.84 8.70 -9.29
CA LEU A 32 13.05 10.14 -9.41
C LEU A 32 14.51 10.52 -9.08
N PRO A 33 15.27 11.09 -10.04
CA PRO A 33 16.67 11.45 -9.83
C PRO A 33 16.87 12.43 -8.66
N GLY A 34 17.73 12.07 -7.71
CA GLY A 34 18.05 12.90 -6.54
C GLY A 34 16.97 12.97 -5.47
N TRP A 35 16.05 11.99 -5.41
CA TRP A 35 15.05 11.88 -4.34
C TRP A 35 15.38 10.84 -3.27
N SER A 36 16.18 9.82 -3.59
CA SER A 36 16.59 8.80 -2.60
C SER A 36 17.25 9.44 -1.37
N GLY A 37 16.93 8.91 -0.19
CA GLY A 37 17.39 9.44 1.09
C GLY A 37 16.83 10.81 1.50
N THR A 38 15.82 11.33 0.78
CA THR A 38 15.14 12.58 1.20
C THR A 38 14.39 12.31 2.50
N ARG A 39 14.71 13.07 3.56
CA ARG A 39 13.98 12.99 4.84
C ARG A 39 12.53 13.43 4.68
N ASP A 40 11.64 12.83 5.45
CA ASP A 40 10.20 13.11 5.41
C ASP A 40 9.86 14.60 5.53
N GLU A 41 10.54 15.32 6.44
CA GLU A 41 10.40 16.77 6.63
C GLU A 41 10.56 17.57 5.32
N SER A 42 11.40 17.08 4.40
CA SER A 42 11.64 17.67 3.07
C SER A 42 10.87 16.97 1.96
N LEU A 43 10.55 15.69 2.11
CA LEU A 43 9.86 14.87 1.12
C LEU A 43 8.44 15.39 0.85
N TYR A 44 7.67 15.61 1.90
CA TYR A 44 6.26 16.02 1.78
C TYR A 44 6.11 17.39 1.07
N PRO A 45 6.84 18.46 1.46
CA PRO A 45 6.82 19.73 0.72
C PRO A 45 7.30 19.59 -0.73
N ARG A 46 8.36 18.80 -0.97
CA ARG A 46 8.90 18.57 -2.32
C ARG A 46 7.92 17.83 -3.21
N ALA A 47 7.21 16.83 -2.68
CA ALA A 47 6.20 16.08 -3.40
C ALA A 47 4.99 16.97 -3.74
N ALA A 48 4.50 17.76 -2.78
CA ALA A 48 3.42 18.72 -3.02
C ALA A 48 3.79 19.76 -4.09
N ALA A 49 5.01 20.32 -4.04
CA ALA A 49 5.52 21.25 -5.04
C ALA A 49 5.67 20.64 -6.45
N LYS A 50 5.62 19.31 -6.56
CA LYS A 50 5.66 18.56 -7.83
C LYS A 50 4.27 18.05 -8.25
N GLY A 51 3.21 18.49 -7.59
CA GLY A 51 1.85 18.13 -7.94
C GLY A 51 1.50 16.69 -7.61
N PHE A 52 2.24 16.03 -6.72
CA PHE A 52 1.71 14.83 -6.08
C PHE A 52 0.53 15.21 -5.20
N GLU A 53 -0.43 14.30 -5.07
CA GLU A 53 -1.64 14.51 -4.26
C GLU A 53 -1.67 13.53 -3.08
N ALA A 54 -1.04 12.37 -3.23
CA ALA A 54 -0.97 11.34 -2.19
C ALA A 54 0.42 10.70 -2.10
N ILE A 55 0.79 10.26 -0.91
CA ILE A 55 1.96 9.41 -0.64
C ILE A 55 1.50 8.06 -0.06
N LEU A 56 2.00 6.96 -0.62
CA LEU A 56 1.92 5.62 -0.02
C LEU A 56 3.23 5.32 0.72
N THR A 57 3.16 4.90 1.97
CA THR A 57 4.33 4.56 2.81
C THR A 57 4.07 3.33 3.68
N ASN A 58 5.13 2.66 4.14
CA ASN A 58 5.03 1.67 5.23
C ASN A 58 5.67 2.13 6.55
N ASP A 59 6.13 3.38 6.65
CA ASP A 59 6.58 3.94 7.94
C ASP A 59 5.37 4.32 8.80
N GLY A 60 4.93 3.37 9.61
CA GLY A 60 3.86 3.56 10.59
C GLY A 60 4.23 4.46 11.77
N LYS A 61 5.52 4.85 11.92
CA LYS A 61 5.97 5.72 13.02
C LYS A 61 5.98 7.20 12.66
N GLN A 62 5.69 7.57 11.40
CA GLN A 62 5.68 8.99 11.00
C GLN A 62 4.69 9.81 11.84
N MET A 63 3.56 9.21 12.23
CA MET A 63 2.54 9.85 13.05
C MET A 63 2.94 10.04 14.52
N GLU A 64 4.05 9.43 14.94
CA GLU A 64 4.62 9.57 16.29
C GLU A 64 5.73 10.63 16.36
N ARG A 65 6.20 11.13 15.20
CA ARG A 65 7.35 12.05 15.10
C ARG A 65 6.83 13.48 14.81
N PRO A 66 6.93 14.43 15.76
CA PRO A 66 6.29 15.74 15.63
C PRO A 66 6.67 16.54 14.38
N ARG A 67 7.93 16.46 13.95
CA ARG A 67 8.42 17.18 12.76
C ARG A 67 7.83 16.62 11.47
N GLU A 68 7.70 15.30 11.38
CA GLU A 68 7.11 14.64 10.22
C GLU A 68 5.61 14.90 10.16
N VAL A 69 4.90 14.83 11.29
CA VAL A 69 3.48 15.23 11.37
C VAL A 69 3.27 16.68 10.91
N ALA A 70 4.14 17.60 11.33
CA ALA A 70 4.07 18.99 10.91
C ALA A 70 4.27 19.15 9.38
N ALA A 71 5.24 18.44 8.80
CA ALA A 71 5.49 18.45 7.36
C ALA A 71 4.32 17.86 6.56
N ILE A 72 3.75 16.74 7.03
CA ILE A 72 2.59 16.07 6.45
C ILE A 72 1.39 17.01 6.44
N LYS A 73 1.07 17.60 7.60
CA LYS A 73 -0.01 18.59 7.72
C LYS A 73 0.20 19.79 6.80
N ALA A 74 1.40 20.37 6.79
CA ALA A 74 1.72 21.55 6.00
C ALA A 74 1.68 21.30 4.48
N SER A 75 2.00 20.07 4.04
CA SER A 75 1.99 19.72 2.62
C SER A 75 0.60 19.59 2.00
N GLY A 76 -0.43 19.34 2.81
CA GLY A 76 -1.79 19.04 2.33
C GLY A 76 -1.95 17.68 1.63
N LEU A 77 -0.86 16.92 1.43
CA LEU A 77 -0.89 15.63 0.75
C LEU A 77 -1.70 14.60 1.53
N HIS A 78 -2.51 13.81 0.84
CA HIS A 78 -3.07 12.62 1.45
C HIS A 78 -1.96 11.63 1.80
N ARG A 79 -2.11 10.92 2.92
CA ARG A 79 -1.17 9.88 3.33
C ARG A 79 -1.91 8.56 3.40
N ILE A 80 -1.37 7.56 2.71
CA ILE A 80 -1.85 6.18 2.75
C ILE A 80 -0.73 5.36 3.38
N GLU A 81 -1.03 4.66 4.46
CA GLU A 81 -0.10 3.72 5.08
C GLU A 81 -0.59 2.29 4.97
N TYR A 82 0.32 1.33 4.96
CA TYR A 82 -0.01 -0.09 5.06
C TYR A 82 0.93 -0.81 6.04
N PRO A 83 0.43 -1.81 6.77
CA PRO A 83 1.26 -2.59 7.68
C PRO A 83 2.21 -3.49 6.91
N HIS A 84 3.48 -3.48 7.31
CA HIS A 84 4.48 -4.46 6.87
C HIS A 84 5.15 -5.07 8.10
N LYS A 85 4.45 -5.98 8.78
CA LYS A 85 4.87 -6.55 10.08
C LYS A 85 5.63 -7.88 9.97
N HIS A 86 5.58 -8.52 8.81
CA HIS A 86 6.16 -9.85 8.60
C HIS A 86 7.42 -9.74 7.75
N ALA A 87 8.46 -10.49 8.09
CA ALA A 87 9.69 -10.55 7.31
C ALA A 87 9.62 -11.62 6.21
N GLY A 88 10.54 -11.55 5.26
CA GLY A 88 10.72 -12.56 4.22
C GLY A 88 9.62 -12.56 3.15
N LEU A 89 9.60 -13.63 2.34
CA LEU A 89 8.72 -13.73 1.18
C LEU A 89 7.23 -13.62 1.53
N ALA A 90 6.79 -14.29 2.61
CA ALA A 90 5.42 -14.23 3.07
C ALA A 90 5.01 -12.79 3.46
N GLY A 91 5.89 -12.06 4.13
CA GLY A 91 5.63 -10.67 4.49
C GLY A 91 5.55 -9.73 3.30
N MET A 92 6.43 -9.89 2.31
CA MET A 92 6.34 -9.15 1.06
C MET A 92 5.05 -9.45 0.30
N ALA A 93 4.66 -10.73 0.20
CA ALA A 93 3.42 -11.13 -0.48
C ALA A 93 2.18 -10.53 0.20
N VAL A 94 2.14 -10.53 1.53
CA VAL A 94 1.06 -9.94 2.33
C VAL A 94 1.02 -8.43 2.18
N ALA A 95 2.17 -7.76 2.18
CA ALA A 95 2.28 -6.32 1.93
C ALA A 95 1.75 -5.97 0.53
N ILE A 96 2.17 -6.73 -0.49
CA ILE A 96 1.70 -6.54 -1.87
C ILE A 96 0.19 -6.72 -1.95
N ALA A 97 -0.32 -7.83 -1.42
CA ALA A 97 -1.74 -8.14 -1.45
C ALA A 97 -2.57 -7.09 -0.66
N THR A 98 -2.07 -6.60 0.47
CA THR A 98 -2.71 -5.53 1.25
C THR A 98 -2.85 -4.25 0.44
N VAL A 99 -1.77 -3.82 -0.23
CA VAL A 99 -1.79 -2.61 -1.06
C VAL A 99 -2.69 -2.81 -2.27
N VAL A 100 -2.55 -3.91 -3.00
CA VAL A 100 -3.36 -4.19 -4.20
C VAL A 100 -4.86 -4.27 -3.88
N ALA A 101 -5.23 -4.87 -2.75
CA ALA A 101 -6.62 -5.00 -2.35
C ALA A 101 -7.20 -3.68 -1.79
N GLY A 102 -6.41 -2.91 -1.05
CA GLY A 102 -6.88 -1.74 -0.30
C GLY A 102 -6.75 -0.41 -1.04
N LEU A 103 -5.72 -0.25 -1.88
CA LEU A 103 -5.41 1.02 -2.53
C LEU A 103 -6.51 1.53 -3.45
N PRO A 104 -7.20 0.72 -4.28
CA PRO A 104 -8.30 1.22 -5.12
C PRO A 104 -9.39 1.93 -4.31
N ALA A 105 -9.86 1.30 -3.22
CA ALA A 105 -10.88 1.89 -2.36
C ALA A 105 -10.36 3.14 -1.62
N ALA A 106 -9.08 3.16 -1.24
CA ALA A 106 -8.47 4.35 -0.66
C ALA A 106 -8.47 5.50 -1.66
N LEU A 107 -8.07 5.28 -2.90
CA LEU A 107 -8.04 6.31 -3.94
C LEU A 107 -9.43 6.88 -4.25
N THR A 108 -10.46 6.03 -4.38
CA THR A 108 -11.85 6.50 -4.52
C THR A 108 -12.26 7.41 -3.36
N ALA A 109 -11.95 7.02 -2.12
CA ALA A 109 -12.24 7.84 -0.95
C ALA A 109 -11.45 9.15 -0.92
N LEU A 110 -10.28 9.22 -1.56
CA LEU A 110 -9.50 10.46 -1.69
C LEU A 110 -10.07 11.40 -2.76
N GLU A 111 -10.58 10.87 -3.87
CA GLU A 111 -11.19 11.67 -4.93
C GLU A 111 -12.47 12.37 -4.47
N GLU A 112 -13.22 11.75 -3.57
CA GLU A 112 -14.44 12.31 -2.96
C GLU A 112 -14.14 13.24 -1.77
N ALA A 113 -12.88 13.36 -1.35
CA ALA A 113 -12.52 14.10 -0.14
C ALA A 113 -12.47 15.62 -0.40
N ASP A 114 -13.07 16.38 0.51
CA ASP A 114 -13.02 17.85 0.58
C ASP A 114 -11.77 18.40 1.30
N GLY A 115 -10.80 17.53 1.61
CA GLY A 115 -9.56 17.92 2.29
C GLY A 115 -8.66 16.73 2.57
N GLN A 116 -7.51 17.01 3.21
CA GLN A 116 -6.49 16.01 3.52
C GLN A 116 -7.09 14.80 4.26
N ARG A 117 -6.62 13.60 3.94
CA ARG A 117 -6.99 12.32 4.58
C ARG A 117 -5.74 11.53 4.92
N LEU A 118 -5.79 10.86 6.07
CA LEU A 118 -4.78 9.90 6.52
C LEU A 118 -5.46 8.54 6.55
N ILE A 119 -5.09 7.63 5.65
CA ILE A 119 -5.73 6.33 5.45
C ILE A 119 -4.75 5.23 5.87
N THR A 120 -5.22 4.30 6.70
CA THR A 120 -4.52 3.06 7.04
C THR A 120 -5.16 1.89 6.31
N LEU A 121 -4.43 1.26 5.40
CA LEU A 121 -4.85 0.01 4.77
C LEU A 121 -4.86 -1.11 5.80
N ARG A 122 -5.90 -1.94 5.77
CA ARG A 122 -6.00 -3.09 6.67
C ARG A 122 -5.20 -4.27 6.11
N GLY A 123 -4.22 -4.72 6.90
CA GLY A 123 -3.37 -5.84 6.54
C GLY A 123 -4.15 -7.12 6.30
N ILE A 124 -3.78 -7.87 5.26
CA ILE A 124 -4.30 -9.21 5.02
C ILE A 124 -3.71 -10.17 6.06
N ASP A 125 -4.59 -10.99 6.65
CA ASP A 125 -4.17 -12.05 7.58
C ASP A 125 -3.28 -13.07 6.84
N PRO A 126 -2.02 -13.27 7.28
CA PRO A 126 -1.10 -14.20 6.63
C PRO A 126 -1.27 -15.65 7.09
N THR A 127 -2.11 -15.92 8.09
CA THR A 127 -2.22 -17.25 8.68
C THR A 127 -2.67 -18.29 7.63
N PRO A 128 -2.10 -19.51 7.64
CA PRO A 128 -2.49 -20.55 6.69
C PRO A 128 -4.01 -20.79 6.65
N ALA A 129 -4.69 -20.76 7.80
CA ALA A 129 -6.14 -20.94 7.88
C ALA A 129 -6.95 -19.84 7.17
N SER A 130 -6.42 -18.61 7.10
CA SER A 130 -7.08 -17.51 6.38
C SER A 130 -6.77 -17.51 4.88
N ARG A 131 -5.69 -18.17 4.46
CA ARG A 131 -5.19 -18.17 3.07
C ARG A 131 -5.49 -19.46 2.30
N LEU A 132 -5.70 -20.57 3.01
CA LEU A 132 -5.79 -21.90 2.46
C LEU A 132 -6.98 -22.65 3.06
N ARG A 133 -7.70 -23.39 2.23
CA ARG A 133 -8.54 -24.50 2.69
C ARG A 133 -7.92 -25.80 2.18
N VAL A 134 -7.46 -26.65 3.09
CA VAL A 134 -6.92 -27.97 2.73
C VAL A 134 -8.01 -29.00 2.98
N ILE A 135 -8.38 -29.72 1.92
CA ILE A 135 -9.30 -30.86 2.01
C ILE A 135 -8.44 -32.11 1.84
N ASN A 136 -8.64 -33.09 2.73
CA ASN A 136 -8.10 -34.44 2.54
C ASN A 136 -9.25 -35.36 2.08
N PRO A 137 -9.36 -35.67 0.78
CA PRO A 137 -10.49 -36.45 0.29
C PRO A 137 -10.56 -37.88 0.82
N LYS A 138 -9.48 -38.39 1.45
CA LYS A 138 -9.51 -39.68 2.16
C LYS A 138 -10.34 -39.61 3.45
N THR A 139 -10.44 -38.45 4.07
CA THR A 139 -11.12 -38.25 5.37
C THR A 139 -12.31 -37.29 5.30
N ASP A 140 -12.34 -36.39 4.33
CA ASP A 140 -13.38 -35.39 4.09
C ASP A 140 -13.57 -35.19 2.58
N PRO A 141 -14.10 -36.20 1.87
CA PRO A 141 -14.29 -36.11 0.43
C PRO A 141 -15.33 -35.03 0.06
N PRO A 142 -15.07 -34.21 -0.98
CA PRO A 142 -16.11 -33.38 -1.57
C PRO A 142 -17.34 -34.21 -1.98
N LYS A 143 -18.52 -33.57 -2.00
CA LYS A 143 -19.83 -34.23 -2.20
C LYS A 143 -19.90 -35.22 -3.37
N HIS A 144 -19.19 -34.95 -4.47
CA HIS A 144 -19.20 -35.77 -5.69
C HIS A 144 -17.85 -36.46 -5.96
N TRP A 145 -16.98 -36.59 -4.96
CA TRP A 145 -15.60 -37.04 -5.14
C TRP A 145 -15.47 -38.48 -5.68
N PHE A 146 -16.43 -39.36 -5.37
CA PHE A 146 -16.45 -40.75 -5.84
C PHE A 146 -17.59 -41.03 -6.83
N SER A 147 -18.28 -40.00 -7.31
CA SER A 147 -19.31 -40.17 -8.32
C SER A 147 -18.65 -40.43 -9.68
N SER A 148 -18.81 -41.64 -10.22
CA SER A 148 -18.51 -41.90 -11.64
C SER A 148 -19.57 -41.21 -12.53
N PRO A 149 -19.19 -40.77 -13.74
CA PRO A 149 -20.15 -40.23 -14.72
C PRO A 149 -21.23 -41.25 -15.09
#